data_AF-A0AA36JRJ7-F1
#
_entry.id   AF-A0AA36JRJ7-F1
#
_cell.length_a   1.000
_cell.length_b   1.000
_cell.length_c   1.000
_cell.angle_alpha   90.00
_cell.angle_beta   90.00
_cell.angle_gamma   90.00
#
_symmetry.space_group_name_H-M   'P 1'
#
loop_
_entity.id
_entity.type
_entity.pdbx_description
1 polymer ?
#
loop_
_entity_poly.entity_id
_entity_poly.type
_entity_poly.pdbx_seq_one_letter_code
_entity_poly.pdbx_strand_id
1 'polypeptide(L)'
;RGVRNFGDERLYQAVLKDYSSQLLASVHRIESFQKSEDKAALTEEVELLLSSAAYLGADRLSLAARALLQTLSSRQGNEAALCATLCEQA
;
A
#
# COMPACT_ATOMS: atom_id res chain seq x y z
N ARG A 1 32.91 20.15 -1.86
CA ARG A 1 32.93 19.08 -2.89
C ARG A 1 31.57 18.40 -2.87
N GLY A 2 30.61 18.88 -3.66
CA GLY A 2 29.24 18.32 -3.74
C GLY A 2 28.99 17.85 -5.15
N VAL A 3 29.23 16.57 -5.41
CA VAL A 3 28.90 15.91 -6.68
C VAL A 3 28.47 14.49 -6.30
N ARG A 4 27.32 14.06 -6.83
CA ARG A 4 26.69 12.71 -6.76
C ARG A 4 25.57 12.54 -5.72
N ASN A 5 24.37 13.05 -6.03
CA ASN A 5 23.09 12.43 -5.61
C ASN A 5 22.01 12.49 -6.71
N PHE A 6 22.29 13.12 -7.88
CA PHE A 6 21.34 13.24 -8.98
C PHE A 6 21.03 11.92 -9.73
N GLY A 7 21.81 10.86 -9.49
CA GLY A 7 21.51 9.53 -10.03
C GLY A 7 20.25 8.93 -9.40
N ASP A 8 20.10 9.11 -8.09
CA ASP A 8 18.95 8.60 -7.34
C ASP A 8 17.70 9.45 -7.54
N GLU A 9 17.83 10.76 -7.80
CA GLU A 9 16.67 11.63 -8.03
C GLU A 9 15.87 11.23 -9.28
N ARG A 10 16.55 10.90 -10.39
CA ARG A 10 15.89 10.45 -11.63
C ARG A 10 15.28 9.06 -11.48
N LEU A 11 15.97 8.18 -10.75
CA LEU A 11 15.46 6.85 -10.42
C LEU A 11 14.20 6.98 -9.53
N TYR A 12 14.26 7.82 -8.51
CA TYR A 12 13.15 8.10 -7.60
C TYR A 12 11.95 8.71 -8.35
N GLN A 13 12.17 9.65 -9.27
CA GLN A 13 11.10 10.19 -10.13
C GLN A 13 10.49 9.13 -11.05
N ALA A 14 11.30 8.23 -11.61
CA ALA A 14 10.80 7.11 -12.41
C ALA A 14 9.97 6.14 -11.54
N VAL A 15 10.44 5.80 -10.34
CA VAL A 15 9.70 4.97 -9.39
C VAL A 15 8.39 5.64 -8.95
N LEU A 16 8.39 6.94 -8.66
CA LEU A 16 7.18 7.68 -8.32
C LEU A 16 6.12 7.64 -9.43
N LYS A 17 6.57 7.75 -10.68
CA LYS A 17 5.67 7.69 -11.84
C LYS A 17 5.00 6.32 -11.95
N ASP A 18 5.77 5.26 -11.84
CA ASP A 18 5.24 3.89 -11.92
C ASP A 18 4.41 3.51 -10.68
N TYR A 19 4.80 4.02 -9.52
CA TYR A 19 4.11 3.77 -8.26
C TYR A 19 2.66 4.22 -8.28
N SER A 20 2.35 5.39 -8.83
CA SER A 20 0.96 5.87 -8.90
C SER A 20 0.03 4.90 -9.65
N SER A 21 0.53 4.28 -10.71
CA SER A 21 -0.23 3.29 -11.49
C SER A 21 -0.33 1.95 -10.75
N GLN A 22 0.74 1.54 -10.07
CA GLN A 22 0.75 0.33 -9.25
C GLN A 22 -0.15 0.45 -8.02
N LEU A 23 -0.18 1.62 -7.38
CA LEU A 23 -1.01 1.94 -6.23
C LEU A 23 -2.50 1.80 -6.57
N LEU A 24 -2.94 2.42 -7.67
CA LEU A 24 -4.32 2.28 -8.15
C LEU A 24 -4.69 0.82 -8.44
N ALA A 25 -3.77 0.06 -9.06
CA ALA A 25 -3.99 -1.36 -9.32
C ALA A 25 -4.10 -2.17 -8.02
N SER A 26 -3.26 -1.88 -7.01
CA SER A 26 -3.32 -2.52 -5.70
C SER A 26 -4.61 -2.19 -4.95
N VAL A 27 -5.08 -0.95 -4.99
CA VAL A 27 -6.37 -0.54 -4.40
C VAL A 27 -7.52 -1.35 -5.01
N HIS A 28 -7.58 -1.44 -6.34
CA HIS A 28 -8.62 -2.23 -7.00
C HIS A 28 -8.55 -3.71 -6.66
N ARG A 29 -7.35 -4.27 -6.53
CA ARG A 29 -7.16 -5.68 -6.08
C ARG A 29 -7.64 -5.86 -4.63
N ILE A 30 -7.30 -4.95 -3.72
CA ILE A 30 -7.77 -4.96 -2.33
C ILE A 30 -9.30 -4.91 -2.25
N GLU A 31 -9.95 -4.02 -3.00
CA GLU A 31 -11.42 -3.96 -3.06
C GLU A 31 -12.02 -5.26 -3.61
N SER A 32 -11.40 -5.84 -4.63
CA SER A 32 -11.86 -7.09 -5.24
C SER A 32 -11.73 -8.26 -4.26
N PHE A 33 -10.58 -8.41 -3.59
CA PHE A 33 -10.33 -9.50 -2.63
C PHE A 33 -11.17 -9.36 -1.37
N GLN A 34 -11.43 -8.13 -0.93
CA GLN A 34 -12.34 -7.86 0.16
C GLN A 34 -13.78 -8.28 -0.18
N LYS A 35 -14.25 -8.03 -1.42
CA LYS A 35 -15.57 -8.48 -1.89
C LYS A 35 -15.66 -9.99 -2.11
N SER A 36 -14.58 -10.63 -2.52
CA SER A 36 -14.53 -12.09 -2.75
C SER A 36 -14.23 -12.88 -1.47
N GLU A 37 -14.04 -12.21 -0.33
CA GLU A 37 -13.66 -12.80 0.96
C GLU A 37 -12.34 -13.62 0.90
N ASP A 38 -11.49 -13.35 -0.09
CA ASP A 38 -10.20 -14.03 -0.22
C ASP A 38 -9.17 -13.38 0.70
N LYS A 39 -9.18 -13.80 1.96
CA LYS A 39 -8.33 -13.23 3.01
C LYS A 39 -6.84 -13.45 2.76
N ALA A 40 -6.46 -14.53 2.08
CA ALA A 40 -5.05 -14.81 1.79
C ALA A 40 -4.52 -13.83 0.73
N ALA A 41 -5.25 -13.69 -0.38
CA ALA A 41 -4.91 -12.73 -1.43
C ALA A 41 -4.98 -11.28 -0.93
N LEU A 42 -5.97 -10.95 -0.09
CA LEU A 42 -6.07 -9.64 0.54
C LEU A 42 -4.85 -9.34 1.43
N THR A 43 -4.41 -10.30 2.24
CA THR A 43 -3.25 -10.12 3.12
C THR A 43 -1.98 -9.87 2.30
N GLU A 44 -1.72 -10.71 1.29
CA GLU A 44 -0.55 -10.58 0.42
C GLU A 44 -0.51 -9.22 -0.30
N GLU A 45 -1.64 -8.77 -0.83
CA GLU A 45 -1.72 -7.49 -1.52
C GLU A 45 -1.49 -6.29 -0.58
N VAL A 46 -2.01 -6.36 0.66
CA VAL A 46 -1.81 -5.31 1.67
C VAL A 46 -0.37 -5.29 2.18
N GLU A 47 0.31 -6.43 2.28
CA GLU A 47 1.75 -6.50 2.59
C GLU A 47 2.61 -5.84 1.52
N LEU A 48 2.33 -6.14 0.24
CA LEU A 48 2.96 -5.51 -0.92
C LEU A 48 2.78 -3.99 -0.91
N LEU A 49 1.56 -3.54 -0.64
CA LEU A 49 1.23 -2.12 -0.53
C LEU A 49 1.98 -1.45 0.62
N LEU A 50 2.05 -2.09 1.79
CA LEU A 50 2.78 -1.58 2.96
C LEU A 50 4.27 -1.41 2.65
N SER A 51 4.91 -2.42 2.04
CA SER A 51 6.33 -2.33 1.66
C SER A 51 6.58 -1.20 0.67
N SER A 52 5.69 -1.02 -0.31
CA SER A 52 5.81 0.02 -1.33
C SER A 52 5.57 1.42 -0.76
N ALA A 53 4.57 1.57 0.12
CA ALA A 53 4.27 2.82 0.81
C ALA A 53 5.41 3.25 1.75
N ALA A 54 6.02 2.30 2.47
CA ALA A 54 7.16 2.56 3.34
C ALA A 54 8.41 3.00 2.54
N TYR A 55 8.65 2.39 1.38
CA TYR A 55 9.77 2.77 0.50
C TYR A 55 9.66 4.22 0.02
N LEU A 56 8.45 4.73 -0.18
CA LEU A 56 8.19 6.07 -0.68
C LEU A 56 7.94 7.12 0.40
N GLY A 57 7.92 6.72 1.68
CA GLY A 57 7.56 7.62 2.78
C GLY A 57 6.08 8.03 2.78
N ALA A 58 5.20 7.21 2.22
CA ALA A 58 3.76 7.41 2.27
C ALA A 58 3.21 6.97 3.63
N ASP A 59 3.49 7.76 4.68
CA ASP A 59 3.27 7.37 6.08
C ASP A 59 1.80 7.04 6.40
N ARG A 60 0.85 7.81 5.85
CA ARG A 60 -0.60 7.60 6.13
C ARG A 60 -1.08 6.29 5.52
N LEU A 61 -0.67 6.01 4.29
CA LEU A 61 -0.98 4.77 3.59
C LEU A 61 -0.33 3.56 4.27
N SER A 62 0.92 3.70 4.70
CA SER A 62 1.65 2.68 5.47
C SER A 62 0.95 2.38 6.79
N LEU A 63 0.48 3.40 7.50
CA LEU A 63 -0.24 3.24 8.77
C LEU A 63 -1.59 2.54 8.56
N ALA A 64 -2.35 2.92 7.52
CA ALA A 64 -3.61 2.27 7.17
C ALA A 64 -3.41 0.79 6.79
N ALA A 65 -2.41 0.49 5.96
CA ALA A 65 -2.09 -0.89 5.54
C ALA A 65 -1.69 -1.76 6.74
N ARG A 66 -0.90 -1.20 7.66
CA ARG A 66 -0.50 -1.89 8.89
C ARG A 66 -1.69 -2.18 9.82
N ALA A 67 -2.62 -1.24 9.95
CA ALA A 67 -3.83 -1.43 10.74
C ALA A 67 -4.74 -2.52 10.14
N LEU A 68 -4.86 -2.55 8.82
CA LEU A 68 -5.61 -3.59 8.11
C LEU A 68 -4.96 -4.98 8.30
N LEU A 69 -3.63 -5.10 8.16
CA LEU A 69 -2.91 -6.36 8.40
C LEU A 69 -3.08 -6.88 9.82
N GLN A 70 -3.00 -6.00 10.81
CA GLN A 70 -3.22 -6.39 12.21
C GLN A 70 -4.63 -6.93 12.43
N THR A 71 -5.63 -6.33 11.78
CA THR A 71 -7.04 -6.75 11.86
C THR A 71 -7.26 -8.11 11.19
N LEU A 72 -6.66 -8.32 10.01
CA LEU A 72 -6.70 -9.62 9.30
C LEU A 72 -6.03 -10.73 10.12
N SER A 73 -4.93 -10.39 10.81
CA SER A 73 -4.18 -11.32 11.68
C SER A 73 -4.93 -11.66 12.96
N SER A 74 -5.58 -10.68 13.59
CA SER A 74 -6.27 -10.84 14.88
C SER A 74 -7.69 -11.39 14.73
N ARG A 75 -8.26 -11.38 13.52
CA ARG A 75 -9.69 -11.65 13.24
C ARG A 75 -10.64 -10.81 14.10
N GLN A 76 -10.16 -9.68 14.62
CA GLN A 76 -10.91 -8.76 15.47
C GLN A 76 -10.84 -7.35 14.89
N GLY A 77 -11.98 -6.81 14.51
CA GLY A 77 -12.11 -5.45 14.00
C GLY A 77 -12.96 -5.38 12.72
N ASN A 78 -13.17 -4.16 12.24
CA ASN A 78 -13.97 -3.90 11.05
C ASN A 78 -13.06 -3.84 9.80
N GLU A 79 -12.71 -5.02 9.27
CA GLU A 79 -11.88 -5.19 8.07
C GLU A 79 -12.39 -4.32 6.90
N ALA A 80 -13.71 -4.26 6.71
CA ALA A 80 -14.32 -3.48 5.63
C ALA A 80 -14.09 -1.96 5.78
N ALA A 81 -14.22 -1.41 6.99
CA ALA A 81 -13.98 0.01 7.24
C ALA A 81 -12.50 0.37 7.06
N LEU A 82 -11.58 -0.53 7.43
CA LEU A 82 -10.14 -0.33 7.26
C LEU A 82 -9.71 -0.45 5.80
N CYS A 83 -10.28 -1.37 5.02
CA CYS A 83 -10.11 -1.39 3.57
C CYS A 83 -10.59 -0.07 2.93
N ALA A 84 -11.77 0.43 3.30
CA ALA A 84 -12.28 1.69 2.78
C ALA A 84 -11.34 2.87 3.10
N THR A 85 -10.87 2.94 4.36
CA THR A 85 -9.92 3.99 4.78
C THR A 85 -8.61 3.90 3.99
N LEU A 86 -8.10 2.69 3.76
CA LEU A 86 -6.88 2.47 2.98
C LEU A 86 -7.05 2.91 1.52
N CYS A 87 -8.21 2.63 0.91
CA CYS A 87 -8.51 3.06 -0.46
C CYS A 87 -8.65 4.58 -0.57
N GLU A 88 -9.13 5.27 0.48
CA GLU A 88 -9.22 6.74 0.52
C GLU A 88 -7.86 7.43 0.69
N GLN A 89 -6.84 6.74 1.23
CA GLN A 89 -5.49 7.29 1.43
C GLN A 89 -4.56 7.07 0.22
N ALA A 90 -4.99 6.29 -0.76
CA ALA A 90 -4.24 5.93 -1.96
C ALA A 90 -4.59 6.86 -3.14
#